data_AF-A0AAD8J751-F1
#
_entry.id   AF-A0AAD8J751-F1
#
_cell.length_a   1.000
_cell.length_b   1.000
_cell.length_c   1.000
_cell.angle_alpha   90.00
_cell.angle_beta   90.00
_cell.angle_gamma   90.00
#
_symmetry.space_group_name_H-M   'P 1'
#
loop_
_entity.id
_entity.type
_entity.pdbx_description
1 polymer ?
#
loop_
_entity_poly.entity_id
_entity_poly.type
_entity_poly.pdbx_seq_one_letter_code
_entity_poly.pdbx_strand_id
1 'polypeptide(L)'
;MELAFASKKKENWNEGDIKALYINQVQLLSEVRQKLFSAESKLSTAKTNAFFLKIEREELTSALLKLTAETNTDYLKLEREERTSALLKLTEELSMEEERVKTLTLERDQCHDAQSVVETELLKMEAEKEEAHVTFKVINDRYDAAKKEFDRKSNHILMLVRKYWDIFTFYLT
;
A
#
# COMPACT_ATOMS: atom_id res chain seq x y z
N MET A 1 39.17 -9.34 14.04
CA MET A 1 38.18 -10.35 13.61
C MET A 1 36.77 -9.76 13.42
N GLU A 2 36.42 -8.66 14.11
CA GLU A 2 35.10 -7.99 13.98
C GLU A 2 34.87 -7.24 12.66
N LEU A 3 35.93 -6.69 12.04
CA LEU A 3 35.83 -5.98 10.74
C LEU A 3 35.40 -6.88 9.57
N ALA A 4 35.78 -8.16 9.60
CA ALA A 4 35.41 -9.13 8.55
C ALA A 4 33.91 -9.51 8.62
N PHE A 5 33.33 -9.51 9.82
CA PHE A 5 31.89 -9.73 10.01
C PHE A 5 31.05 -8.54 9.52
N ALA A 6 31.53 -7.31 9.76
CA ALA A 6 30.87 -6.10 9.26
C ALA A 6 30.88 -6.03 7.72
N SER A 7 31.97 -6.44 7.08
CA SER A 7 32.08 -6.50 5.61
C SER A 7 31.08 -7.50 4.99
N LYS A 8 30.84 -8.64 5.64
CA LYS A 8 29.93 -9.68 5.14
C LYS A 8 28.45 -9.30 5.24
N LYS A 9 28.09 -8.41 6.17
CA LYS A 9 26.71 -7.87 6.29
C LYS A 9 26.43 -6.77 5.25
N LYS A 10 27.47 -6.04 4.81
CA LYS A 10 27.41 -5.01 3.76
C LYS A 10 27.16 -5.59 2.36
N GLU A 11 27.59 -6.83 2.11
CA GLU A 11 27.49 -7.51 0.81
C GLU A 11 26.08 -8.07 0.51
N ASN A 12 25.23 -8.22 1.53
CA ASN A 12 23.90 -8.82 1.35
C ASN A 12 22.77 -7.82 1.03
N TRP A 13 23.05 -6.52 1.07
CA TRP A 13 22.06 -5.46 0.82
C TRP A 13 22.73 -4.36 0.01
N ASN A 14 22.85 -4.57 -1.30
CA ASN A 14 23.28 -3.50 -2.18
C ASN A 14 22.24 -2.38 -2.08
N GLU A 15 22.65 -1.14 -1.85
CA GLU A 15 21.73 -0.01 -1.63
C GLU A 15 20.75 0.18 -2.82
N GLY A 16 21.18 -0.24 -4.02
CA GLY A 16 20.31 -0.35 -5.19
C GLY A 16 19.14 -1.32 -5.03
N ASP A 17 19.35 -2.48 -4.39
CA ASP A 17 18.32 -3.51 -4.20
C ASP A 17 17.27 -3.05 -3.19
N ILE A 18 17.70 -2.40 -2.09
CA ILE A 18 16.78 -1.81 -1.09
C ILE A 18 15.91 -0.74 -1.74
N LYS A 19 16.53 0.15 -2.51
CA LYS A 19 15.84 1.23 -3.19
C LYS A 19 14.83 0.70 -4.21
N ALA A 20 15.19 -0.35 -4.96
CA ALA A 20 14.29 -1.00 -5.90
C ALA A 20 13.09 -1.65 -5.18
N LEU A 21 13.32 -2.37 -4.07
CA LEU A 21 12.26 -2.97 -3.26
C LEU A 21 11.29 -1.91 -2.71
N TYR A 22 11.82 -0.80 -2.16
CA TYR A 22 11.01 0.29 -1.65
C TYR A 22 10.17 0.95 -2.75
N ILE A 23 10.76 1.21 -3.92
CA ILE A 23 10.02 1.76 -5.08
C ILE A 23 8.89 0.82 -5.49
N ASN A 24 9.16 -0.50 -5.55
CA ASN A 24 8.14 -1.49 -5.89
C ASN A 24 7.00 -1.51 -4.86
N GLN A 25 7.29 -1.44 -3.56
CA GLN A 25 6.25 -1.40 -2.53
C GLN A 25 5.39 -0.13 -2.59
N VAL A 26 6.01 1.03 -2.83
CA VAL A 26 5.27 2.28 -3.02
C VAL A 26 4.35 2.19 -4.25
N GLN A 27 4.82 1.59 -5.33
CA GLN A 27 4.01 1.38 -6.52
C GLN A 27 2.85 0.40 -6.26
N LEU A 28 3.13 -0.74 -5.61
CA LEU A 28 2.10 -1.71 -5.20
C LEU A 28 1.04 -1.05 -4.32
N LEU A 29 1.44 -0.21 -3.36
CA LEU A 29 0.51 0.53 -2.51
C LEU A 29 -0.40 1.46 -3.32
N SER A 30 0.16 2.16 -4.31
CA SER A 30 -0.61 3.02 -5.21
C SER A 30 -1.63 2.21 -6.02
N GLU A 31 -1.22 1.07 -6.57
CA GLU A 31 -2.10 0.18 -7.35
C GLU A 31 -3.24 -0.39 -6.50
N VAL A 32 -2.94 -0.84 -5.28
CA VAL A 32 -3.95 -1.38 -4.36
C VAL A 32 -4.92 -0.29 -3.90
N ARG A 33 -4.43 0.92 -3.59
CA ARG A 33 -5.30 2.07 -3.25
C ARG A 33 -6.23 2.44 -4.39
N GLN A 34 -5.74 2.42 -5.62
CA GLN A 34 -6.59 2.68 -6.79
C GLN A 34 -7.67 1.61 -6.96
N LYS A 35 -7.32 0.33 -6.74
CA LYS A 35 -8.29 -0.78 -6.77
C LYS A 35 -9.33 -0.63 -5.66
N LEU A 36 -8.91 -0.32 -4.43
CA LEU A 36 -9.82 -0.09 -3.31
C LEU A 36 -10.80 1.05 -3.62
N PHE A 37 -10.29 2.19 -4.07
CA PHE A 37 -11.14 3.33 -4.45
C PHE A 37 -12.14 2.96 -5.55
N SER A 38 -11.72 2.19 -6.55
CA SER A 38 -12.60 1.69 -7.60
C SER A 38 -13.69 0.76 -7.04
N ALA A 39 -13.32 -0.18 -6.16
CA ALA A 39 -14.25 -1.10 -5.53
C ALA A 39 -15.28 -0.36 -4.66
N GLU A 40 -14.84 0.62 -3.88
CA GLU A 40 -15.71 1.47 -3.04
C GLU A 40 -16.71 2.27 -3.88
N SER A 41 -16.25 2.87 -4.98
CA SER A 41 -17.11 3.62 -5.90
C SER A 41 -18.17 2.73 -6.56
N LYS A 42 -17.76 1.56 -7.06
CA LYS A 42 -18.69 0.56 -7.63
C LYS A 42 -19.70 0.07 -6.60
N LEU A 43 -19.24 -0.21 -5.37
CA LEU A 43 -20.09 -0.68 -4.27
C LEU A 43 -21.11 0.38 -3.85
N SER A 44 -20.67 1.64 -3.75
CA SER A 44 -21.56 2.78 -3.44
C SER A 44 -22.66 2.93 -4.49
N THR A 45 -22.29 2.85 -5.77
CA THR A 45 -23.24 2.89 -6.89
C THR A 45 -24.23 1.73 -6.81
N ALA A 46 -23.74 0.51 -6.58
CA ALA A 46 -24.57 -0.68 -6.50
C ALA A 46 -25.57 -0.63 -5.32
N LYS A 47 -25.11 -0.17 -4.14
CA LYS A 47 -25.97 0.03 -2.98
C LYS A 47 -27.06 1.07 -3.24
N THR A 48 -26.70 2.15 -3.94
CA THR A 48 -27.64 3.21 -4.32
C THR A 48 -28.71 2.67 -5.28
N ASN A 49 -28.31 1.90 -6.28
CA ASN A 49 -29.23 1.26 -7.22
C ASN A 49 -30.18 0.27 -6.53
N ALA A 50 -29.64 -0.62 -5.69
CA ALA A 50 -30.47 -1.56 -4.91
C ALA A 50 -31.47 -0.83 -4.01
N PHE A 51 -31.07 0.30 -3.40
CA PHE A 51 -31.97 1.13 -2.60
C PHE A 51 -33.12 1.72 -3.44
N PHE A 52 -32.82 2.28 -4.62
CA PHE A 52 -33.86 2.80 -5.51
C PHE A 52 -34.83 1.72 -6.00
N LEU A 53 -34.31 0.57 -6.44
CA LEU A 53 -35.13 -0.58 -6.87
C LEU A 53 -36.04 -1.07 -5.75
N LYS A 54 -35.55 -1.08 -4.50
CA LYS A 54 -36.34 -1.46 -3.34
C LYS A 54 -37.51 -0.49 -3.10
N ILE A 55 -37.27 0.82 -3.20
CA ILE A 55 -38.34 1.83 -3.09
C ILE A 55 -39.37 1.64 -4.19
N GLU A 56 -38.94 1.55 -5.45
CA GLU A 56 -39.85 1.41 -6.60
C GLU A 56 -40.71 0.15 -6.47
N ARG A 57 -40.13 -0.96 -6.02
CA ARG A 57 -40.85 -2.20 -5.73
C ARG A 57 -41.90 -2.00 -4.62
N GLU A 58 -41.56 -1.31 -3.54
CA GLU A 58 -42.48 -1.03 -2.42
C GLU A 58 -43.64 -0.12 -2.84
N GLU A 59 -43.37 0.90 -3.64
CA GLU A 59 -44.37 1.79 -4.23
C GLU A 59 -45.32 1.03 -5.17
N LEU A 60 -44.78 0.20 -6.06
CA LEU A 60 -45.56 -0.61 -6.99
C LEU A 60 -46.41 -1.66 -6.26
N THR A 61 -45.86 -2.29 -5.22
CA THR A 61 -46.60 -3.22 -4.34
C THR A 61 -47.78 -2.51 -3.67
N SER A 62 -47.54 -1.32 -3.14
CA SER A 62 -48.58 -0.50 -2.49
C SER A 62 -49.68 -0.11 -3.47
N ALA A 63 -49.32 0.22 -4.71
CA ALA A 63 -50.29 0.57 -5.74
C ALA A 63 -51.12 -0.64 -6.22
N LEU A 64 -50.49 -1.81 -6.35
CA LEU A 64 -51.18 -3.08 -6.63
C LEU A 64 -52.20 -3.44 -5.54
N LEU A 65 -51.87 -3.23 -4.27
CA LEU A 65 -52.79 -3.46 -3.16
C LEU A 65 -54.04 -2.57 -3.25
N LYS A 66 -53.88 -1.30 -3.62
CA LYS A 66 -55.01 -0.37 -3.85
C LYS A 66 -55.90 -0.84 -5.00
N LEU A 67 -55.31 -1.19 -6.14
CA LEU A 67 -55.99 -1.75 -7.30
C LEU A 67 -56.74 -3.07 -7.03
N THR A 68 -56.30 -3.82 -6.02
CA THR A 68 -56.95 -5.08 -5.62
C THR A 68 -58.16 -4.83 -4.71
N ALA A 69 -58.22 -3.69 -4.02
CA ALA A 69 -59.35 -3.28 -3.19
C ALA A 69 -60.51 -2.66 -4.00
N GLU A 70 -60.27 -2.25 -5.24
CA GLU A 70 -61.26 -1.65 -6.13
C GLU A 70 -62.11 -2.73 -6.88
N THR A 71 -63.35 -2.41 -7.21
CA THR A 71 -64.31 -3.35 -7.82
C THR A 71 -63.85 -3.87 -9.19
N ASN A 72 -63.89 -5.19 -9.41
CA ASN A 72 -63.43 -5.86 -10.64
C ASN A 72 -64.15 -5.32 -11.90
N THR A 73 -63.43 -4.50 -12.68
CA THR A 73 -63.74 -4.22 -14.08
C THR A 73 -62.65 -4.84 -14.96
N ASP A 74 -62.96 -5.17 -16.22
CA ASP A 74 -61.98 -5.78 -17.13
C ASP A 74 -60.75 -4.89 -17.36
N TYR A 75 -60.92 -3.57 -17.30
CA TYR A 75 -59.83 -2.59 -17.35
C TYR A 75 -58.86 -2.72 -16.16
N LEU A 76 -59.39 -2.76 -14.93
CA LEU A 76 -58.57 -2.90 -13.72
C LEU A 76 -57.87 -4.27 -13.65
N LYS A 77 -58.44 -5.30 -14.29
CA LYS A 77 -57.81 -6.61 -14.40
C LYS A 77 -56.54 -6.54 -15.25
N LEU A 78 -56.61 -5.92 -16.43
CA LEU A 78 -55.44 -5.73 -17.31
C LEU A 78 -54.35 -4.92 -16.61
N GLU A 79 -54.72 -3.82 -15.96
CA GLU A 79 -53.77 -2.96 -15.23
C GLU A 79 -53.07 -3.72 -14.08
N ARG A 80 -53.81 -4.60 -13.39
CA ARG A 80 -53.25 -5.47 -12.35
C ARG A 80 -52.24 -6.47 -12.92
N GLU A 81 -52.53 -7.09 -14.06
CA GLU A 81 -51.62 -8.03 -14.74
C GLU A 81 -50.32 -7.34 -15.20
N GLU A 82 -50.43 -6.14 -15.78
CA GLU A 82 -49.29 -5.32 -16.20
C GLU A 82 -48.39 -4.94 -15.02
N ARG A 83 -48.99 -4.41 -13.94
CA ARG A 83 -48.23 -4.04 -12.73
C ARG A 83 -47.63 -5.25 -12.01
N THR A 84 -48.31 -6.40 -12.02
CA THR A 84 -47.76 -7.64 -11.45
C THR A 84 -46.53 -8.09 -12.24
N SER A 85 -46.59 -7.99 -13.56
CA SER A 85 -45.45 -8.32 -14.44
C SER A 85 -44.26 -7.37 -14.19
N ALA A 86 -44.53 -6.06 -14.05
CA ALA A 86 -43.51 -5.08 -13.71
C ALA A 86 -42.88 -5.33 -12.32
N LEU A 87 -43.68 -5.74 -11.33
CA LEU A 87 -43.19 -6.09 -9.99
C LEU A 87 -42.28 -7.31 -10.01
N LEU A 88 -42.61 -8.31 -10.83
CA LEU A 88 -41.79 -9.50 -11.04
C LEU A 88 -40.41 -9.11 -11.61
N LYS A 89 -40.41 -8.26 -12.64
CA LYS A 89 -39.18 -7.73 -13.26
C LYS A 89 -38.33 -6.93 -12.26
N LEU A 90 -38.94 -6.02 -11.49
CA LEU A 90 -38.23 -5.27 -10.45
C LEU A 90 -37.66 -6.16 -9.35
N THR A 91 -38.36 -7.25 -9.01
CA THR A 91 -37.88 -8.22 -8.01
C THR A 91 -36.64 -8.96 -8.52
N GLU A 92 -36.63 -9.36 -9.78
CA GLU A 92 -35.45 -9.96 -10.43
C GLU A 92 -34.28 -8.98 -10.50
N GLU A 93 -34.53 -7.74 -10.94
CA GLU A 93 -33.52 -6.68 -11.00
C GLU A 93 -32.92 -6.38 -9.62
N LEU A 94 -33.76 -6.25 -8.59
CA LEU A 94 -33.31 -6.03 -7.21
C LEU A 94 -32.46 -7.21 -6.70
N SER A 95 -32.87 -8.44 -6.97
CA SER A 95 -32.12 -9.64 -6.58
C SER A 95 -30.72 -9.66 -7.22
N MET A 96 -30.64 -9.36 -8.52
CA MET A 96 -29.36 -9.26 -9.23
C MET A 96 -28.46 -8.16 -8.64
N GLU A 97 -29.03 -6.99 -8.33
CA GLU A 97 -28.26 -5.88 -7.76
C GLU A 97 -27.82 -6.17 -6.32
N GLU A 98 -28.64 -6.86 -5.51
CA GLU A 98 -28.27 -7.30 -4.16
C GLU A 98 -27.10 -8.31 -4.20
N GLU A 99 -27.10 -9.26 -5.13
CA GLU A 99 -25.96 -10.18 -5.34
C GLU A 99 -24.69 -9.45 -5.80
N ARG A 100 -24.86 -8.43 -6.66
CA ARG A 100 -23.76 -7.54 -7.06
C ARG A 100 -23.20 -6.76 -5.87
N VAL A 101 -24.04 -6.27 -4.97
CA VAL A 101 -23.60 -5.61 -3.72
C VAL A 101 -22.80 -6.57 -2.85
N LYS A 102 -23.24 -7.83 -2.70
CA LYS A 102 -22.49 -8.84 -1.92
C LYS A 102 -21.11 -9.09 -2.52
N THR A 103 -21.05 -9.29 -3.83
CA THR A 103 -19.79 -9.53 -4.55
C THR A 103 -18.83 -8.35 -4.43
N LEU A 104 -19.31 -7.12 -4.63
CA LEU A 104 -18.50 -5.91 -4.52
C LEU A 104 -18.07 -5.61 -3.07
N THR A 105 -18.86 -6.02 -2.08
CA THR A 105 -18.47 -5.92 -0.66
C THR A 105 -17.27 -6.81 -0.39
N LEU A 106 -17.30 -8.06 -0.87
CA LEU A 106 -16.17 -8.98 -0.76
C LEU A 106 -14.92 -8.46 -1.49
N GLU A 107 -15.07 -7.93 -2.71
CA GLU A 107 -13.96 -7.32 -3.46
C GLU A 107 -13.34 -6.14 -2.70
N ARG A 108 -14.17 -5.27 -2.11
CA ARG A 108 -13.74 -4.13 -1.29
C ARG A 108 -12.96 -4.61 -0.07
N ASP A 109 -13.48 -5.61 0.64
CA ASP A 109 -12.84 -6.17 1.85
C ASP A 109 -11.46 -6.76 1.51
N GLN A 110 -11.36 -7.52 0.41
CA GLN A 110 -10.07 -8.05 -0.07
C GLN A 110 -9.07 -6.95 -0.43
N CYS A 111 -9.53 -5.88 -1.09
CA CYS A 111 -8.67 -4.74 -1.41
C CYS A 111 -8.18 -4.02 -0.14
N HIS A 112 -9.05 -3.88 0.86
CA HIS A 112 -8.71 -3.26 2.13
C HIS A 112 -7.66 -4.09 2.89
N ASP A 113 -7.84 -5.41 2.96
CA ASP A 113 -6.88 -6.32 3.58
C ASP A 113 -5.52 -6.27 2.87
N ALA A 114 -5.53 -6.30 1.53
CA ALA A 114 -4.31 -6.14 0.73
C ALA A 114 -3.60 -4.81 0.99
N GLN A 115 -4.35 -3.70 1.13
CA GLN A 115 -3.77 -2.40 1.45
C GLN A 115 -3.10 -2.44 2.83
N SER A 116 -3.76 -3.00 3.82
CA SER A 116 -3.23 -3.10 5.18
C SER A 116 -1.93 -3.88 5.21
N VAL A 117 -1.85 -5.02 4.51
CA VAL A 117 -0.60 -5.81 4.38
C VAL A 117 0.53 -4.95 3.80
N VAL A 118 0.31 -4.31 2.65
CA VAL A 118 1.35 -3.49 2.00
C VAL A 118 1.79 -2.32 2.90
N GLU A 119 0.87 -1.66 3.59
CA GLU A 119 1.21 -0.57 4.52
C GLU A 119 2.06 -1.06 5.70
N THR A 120 1.74 -2.22 6.28
CA THR A 120 2.54 -2.80 7.37
C THR A 120 3.95 -3.19 6.92
N GLU A 121 4.10 -3.75 5.71
CA GLU A 121 5.41 -4.07 5.15
C GLU A 121 6.26 -2.81 4.90
N LEU A 122 5.64 -1.74 4.41
CA LEU A 122 6.31 -0.48 4.15
C LEU A 122 6.81 0.16 5.46
N LEU A 123 5.98 0.16 6.51
CA LEU A 123 6.39 0.63 7.84
C LEU A 123 7.57 -0.16 8.39
N LYS A 124 7.59 -1.48 8.18
CA LYS A 124 8.71 -2.33 8.59
C LYS A 124 10.00 -1.97 7.84
N MET A 125 9.92 -1.80 6.52
CA MET A 125 11.08 -1.38 5.72
C MET A 125 11.60 0.00 6.13
N GLU A 126 10.73 0.92 6.50
CA GLU A 126 11.12 2.26 6.94
C GLU A 126 11.85 2.22 8.29
N ALA A 127 11.41 1.35 9.21
CA ALA A 127 12.13 1.10 10.46
C ALA A 127 13.52 0.46 10.22
N GLU A 128 13.61 -0.55 9.36
CA GLU A 128 14.87 -1.21 9.00
C GLU A 128 15.86 -0.24 8.34
N LYS A 129 15.35 0.65 7.47
CA LYS A 129 16.14 1.71 6.82
C LYS A 129 16.72 2.68 7.85
N GLU A 130 15.93 3.12 8.82
CA GLU A 130 16.41 4.05 9.86
C GLU A 130 17.47 3.39 10.75
N GLU A 131 17.27 2.13 11.15
CA GLU A 131 18.26 1.37 11.92
C GLU A 131 19.58 1.22 11.14
N ALA A 132 19.50 0.91 9.85
CA ALA A 132 20.66 0.82 8.97
C ALA A 132 21.40 2.17 8.85
N HIS A 133 20.65 3.27 8.70
CA HIS A 133 21.21 4.62 8.61
C HIS A 133 21.95 5.02 9.89
N VAL A 134 21.36 4.78 11.07
CA VAL A 134 22.02 5.02 12.36
C VAL A 134 23.30 4.20 12.49
N THR A 135 23.26 2.92 12.12
CA THR A 135 24.43 2.03 12.17
C THR A 135 25.54 2.51 11.22
N PHE A 136 25.18 2.91 10.00
CA PHE A 136 26.12 3.44 9.01
C PHE A 136 26.83 4.69 9.53
N LYS A 137 26.08 5.63 10.14
CA LYS A 137 26.63 6.84 10.74
C LYS A 137 27.69 6.52 11.80
N VAL A 138 27.40 5.57 12.71
CA VAL A 138 28.35 5.15 13.74
C VAL A 138 29.63 4.55 13.12
N ILE A 139 29.50 3.74 12.07
CA ILE A 139 30.66 3.18 11.36
C ILE A 139 31.48 4.28 10.70
N ASN A 140 30.81 5.24 10.06
CA ASN A 140 31.47 6.35 9.38
C ASN A 140 32.24 7.24 10.37
N ASP A 141 31.64 7.55 11.52
CA ASP A 141 32.30 8.33 12.58
C ASP A 141 33.55 7.62 13.11
N ARG A 142 33.49 6.29 13.29
CA ARG A 142 34.66 5.46 13.67
C ARG A 142 35.73 5.45 12.61
N TYR A 143 35.36 5.34 11.35
CA TYR A 143 36.29 5.39 10.23
C TYR A 143 37.02 6.73 10.16
N ASP A 144 36.28 7.84 10.28
CA ASP A 144 36.84 9.19 10.27
C ASP A 144 37.81 9.42 11.45
N ALA A 145 37.47 8.90 12.63
CA ALA A 145 38.36 8.94 13.79
C ALA A 145 39.67 8.15 13.55
N ALA A 146 39.56 6.91 13.05
CA ALA A 146 40.71 6.07 12.75
C ALA A 146 41.60 6.68 11.66
N LYS A 147 40.99 7.27 10.62
CA LYS A 147 41.69 7.97 9.54
C LYS A 147 42.50 9.16 10.07
N LYS A 148 41.88 10.00 10.92
CA LYS A 148 42.58 11.12 11.57
C LYS A 148 43.77 10.65 12.41
N GLU A 149 43.63 9.54 13.14
CA GLU A 149 44.73 8.98 13.93
C GLU A 149 45.86 8.45 13.05
N PHE A 150 45.52 7.77 11.95
CA PHE A 150 46.48 7.30 10.96
C PHE A 150 47.26 8.46 10.35
N ASP A 151 46.57 9.51 9.89
CA ASP A 151 47.19 10.69 9.31
C ASP A 151 48.15 11.35 10.30
N ARG A 152 47.75 11.46 11.59
CA ARG A 152 48.60 11.99 12.66
C ARG A 152 49.89 11.17 12.84
N LYS A 153 49.78 9.84 12.89
CA LYS A 153 50.95 8.95 13.06
C LYS A 153 51.85 8.96 11.83
N SER A 154 51.27 8.91 10.63
CA SER A 154 51.99 8.98 9.36
C SER A 154 52.82 10.27 9.26
N ASN A 155 52.21 11.42 9.55
CA ASN A 155 52.90 12.71 9.56
C ASN A 155 54.04 12.75 10.58
N HIS A 156 53.84 12.17 11.78
CA HIS A 156 54.89 12.10 12.79
C HIS A 156 56.09 11.26 12.32
N ILE A 157 55.84 10.10 11.70
CA ILE A 157 56.90 9.25 11.14
C ILE A 157 57.64 9.99 10.03
N LEU A 158 56.94 10.65 9.11
CA LEU A 158 57.54 11.45 8.04
C LEU A 158 58.46 12.55 8.59
N MET A 159 58.05 13.23 9.67
CA MET A 159 58.90 14.22 10.33
C MET A 159 60.17 13.61 10.92
N LEU A 160 60.07 12.45 11.58
CA LEU A 160 61.23 11.75 12.12
C LEU A 160 62.19 11.34 11.01
N VAL A 161 61.68 10.73 9.93
CA VAL A 161 62.50 10.31 8.78
C VAL A 161 63.24 11.49 8.17
N ARG A 162 62.57 12.63 7.95
CA ARG A 162 63.22 13.86 7.44
C ARG A 162 64.34 14.33 8.37
N LYS A 163 64.06 14.40 9.68
CA LYS A 163 65.07 14.81 10.67
C LYS A 163 66.30 13.91 10.66
N TYR A 164 66.11 12.59 10.62
CA TYR A 164 67.25 11.65 10.55
C TYR A 164 68.00 11.74 9.23
N TRP A 165 67.29 11.95 8.13
CA TRP A 165 67.90 12.18 6.82
C TRP A 165 68.79 13.43 6.82
N ASP A 166 68.30 14.55 7.35
CA ASP A 166 69.06 15.81 7.43
C ASP A 166 70.31 15.67 8.32
N ILE A 167 70.20 14.92 9.42
CA ILE A 167 71.36 14.62 10.28
C ILE A 167 72.37 13.76 9.52
N PHE A 168 71.91 12.72 8.85
CA PHE A 168 72.78 11.80 8.11
C PHE A 168 73.52 12.50 6.97
N THR A 169 72.85 13.38 6.22
CA THR A 169 73.50 14.16 5.16
C THR A 169 74.52 15.14 5.72
N PHE A 170 74.26 15.78 6.86
CA PHE A 170 75.23 16.65 7.53
C PHE A 170 76.53 15.95 7.92
N TYR A 171 76.49 14.67 8.30
CA TYR A 171 77.69 13.90 8.66
C TYR A 171 78.45 13.33 7.45
N LEU A 172 77.90 13.40 6.24
CA LEU A 172 78.50 12.89 5.00
C LEU A 172 79.14 13.96 4.11
N THR A 173 78.88 15.24 4.39
CA THR A 173 79.51 16.42 3.77
C THR A 173 80.55 17.03 4.68
#